data_AF-A0A5D0R012-F1
#
_entry.id   AF-A0A5D0R012-F1
#
_cell.length_a   1.000
_cell.length_b   1.000
_cell.length_c   1.000
_cell.angle_alpha   90.00
_cell.angle_beta   90.00
_cell.angle_gamma   90.00
#
_symmetry.space_group_name_H-M   'P 1'
#
loop_
_entity.id
_entity.type
_entity.pdbx_description
1 polymer ?
#
loop_
_entity_poly.entity_id
_entity_poly.type
_entity_poly.pdbx_seq_one_letter_code
_entity_poly.pdbx_strand_id
1 'polypeptide(L)'
;MFAKKIAKPITELSERLNKFDLSNTNTEELPINESSYELKHLTERFNQLFKKTNEAFLFQKHTINHISHELKTPITILVSQLETLLTYTDLDSLKPVLNIQIQSAKSLGDITNILLELSKFESGQTIKKESLRIDDLIFDIISELNTIHPDFIFDINYNSALIDEQVLMINANEMLVKQAFQNLLSNAIATVVRINLLLFLIL
;
A
#
# COMPACT_ATOMS: atom_id res chain seq x y z
N MET A 1 1.40 51.19 22.42
CA MET A 1 2.72 50.77 21.89
C MET A 1 2.95 49.26 21.97
N PHE A 2 2.47 48.56 23.03
CA PHE A 2 2.58 47.09 23.18
C PHE A 2 1.79 46.27 22.15
N ALA A 3 0.57 46.69 21.79
CA ALA A 3 -0.25 45.98 20.80
C ALA A 3 0.43 45.84 19.41
N LYS A 4 1.18 46.86 18.98
CA LYS A 4 1.95 46.84 17.71
C LYS A 4 3.14 45.88 17.74
N LYS A 5 3.75 45.64 18.91
CA LYS A 5 4.89 44.72 19.08
C LYS A 5 4.46 43.24 19.04
N ILE A 6 3.23 42.94 19.45
CA ILE A 6 2.67 41.57 19.43
C ILE A 6 1.98 41.28 18.09
N ALA A 7 1.27 42.25 17.51
CA ALA A 7 0.55 42.05 16.26
C ALA A 7 1.47 41.86 15.04
N LYS A 8 2.57 42.61 14.95
CA LYS A 8 3.50 42.57 13.81
C LYS A 8 4.05 41.16 13.50
N PRO A 9 4.65 40.43 14.47
CA PRO A 9 5.18 39.09 14.18
C PRO A 9 4.09 38.05 13.87
N ILE A 10 2.86 38.22 14.37
CA ILE A 10 1.72 37.37 14.00
C ILE A 10 1.31 37.62 12.53
N THR A 11 1.24 38.88 12.11
CA THR A 11 0.93 39.22 10.71
C THR A 11 2.02 38.72 9.76
N GLU A 12 3.30 38.87 10.13
CA GLU A 12 4.43 38.35 9.33
C GLU A 12 4.38 36.82 9.21
N LEU A 13 4.06 36.10 10.31
CA LEU A 13 3.85 34.66 10.26
C LEU A 13 2.68 34.31 9.33
N SER A 14 1.54 34.99 9.46
CA SER A 14 0.36 34.77 8.60
C SER A 14 0.64 35.00 7.12
N GLU A 15 1.43 36.02 6.77
CA GLU A 15 1.82 36.29 5.38
C GLU A 15 2.75 35.22 4.82
N ARG A 16 3.65 34.66 5.66
CA ARG A 16 4.50 33.54 5.25
C ARG A 16 3.68 32.27 5.05
N LEU A 17 2.74 31.98 5.95
CA LEU A 17 1.84 30.83 5.85
C LEU A 17 1.01 30.83 4.56
N ASN A 18 0.54 32.00 4.11
CA ASN A 18 -0.20 32.13 2.84
C ASN A 18 0.63 31.78 1.59
N LYS A 19 1.95 31.72 1.70
CA LYS A 19 2.84 31.33 0.59
C LYS A 19 3.12 29.83 0.56
N PHE A 20 2.69 29.08 1.57
CA PHE A 20 2.81 27.62 1.59
C PHE A 20 1.72 27.02 0.71
N ASP A 21 2.14 26.30 -0.32
CA ASP A 21 1.26 25.60 -1.25
C ASP A 21 1.59 24.11 -1.19
N LEU A 22 0.60 23.30 -0.86
CA LEU A 22 0.72 21.83 -0.82
C LEU A 22 1.06 21.22 -2.19
N SER A 23 0.81 21.95 -3.29
CA SER A 23 1.13 21.49 -4.64
C SER A 23 2.62 21.61 -4.99
N ASN A 24 3.40 22.38 -4.22
CA ASN A 24 4.80 22.67 -4.50
C ASN A 24 5.74 21.79 -3.65
N THR A 25 6.45 20.88 -4.32
CA THR A 25 7.37 19.89 -3.69
C THR A 25 8.62 20.52 -3.05
N ASN A 26 8.93 21.78 -3.35
CA ASN A 26 10.13 22.47 -2.88
C ASN A 26 9.83 23.53 -1.81
N THR A 27 8.74 23.39 -1.07
CA THR A 27 8.39 24.35 -0.02
C THR A 27 9.30 24.13 1.19
N GLU A 28 10.30 25.00 1.36
CA GLU A 28 11.20 25.00 2.51
C GLU A 28 10.42 25.25 3.82
N GLU A 29 10.84 24.61 4.91
CA GLU A 29 10.23 24.82 6.24
C GLU A 29 10.31 26.29 6.66
N LEU A 30 9.33 26.77 7.43
CA LEU A 30 9.42 28.12 7.99
C LEU A 30 10.65 28.20 8.91
N PRO A 31 11.54 29.19 8.71
CA PRO A 31 12.68 29.38 9.58
C PRO A 31 12.20 29.81 10.97
N ILE A 32 12.65 29.08 12.00
CA ILE A 32 12.29 29.32 13.40
C ILE A 32 13.20 30.43 13.96
N ASN A 33 12.82 31.69 13.71
CA ASN A 33 13.58 32.88 14.09
C ASN A 33 12.84 33.75 15.13
N GLU A 34 11.74 33.26 15.68
CA GLU A 34 10.86 34.01 16.58
C GLU A 34 11.47 34.11 17.99
N SER A 35 11.47 35.32 18.52
CA SER A 35 12.03 35.61 19.85
C SER A 35 11.09 35.27 21.00
N SER A 36 9.79 35.13 20.76
CA SER A 36 8.83 34.67 21.76
C SER A 36 8.64 33.16 21.68
N TYR A 37 8.61 32.53 22.86
CA TYR A 37 8.42 31.09 23.01
C TYR A 37 7.11 30.62 22.35
N GLU A 38 6.02 31.38 22.50
CA GLU A 38 4.71 31.03 21.98
C GLU A 38 4.69 30.99 20.45
N LEU A 39 5.36 31.94 19.78
CA LEU A 39 5.43 31.97 18.32
C LEU A 39 6.35 30.88 17.79
N LYS A 40 7.49 30.64 18.45
CA LYS A 40 8.38 29.52 18.12
C LYS A 40 7.64 28.18 18.19
N HIS A 41 6.92 27.93 19.29
CA HIS A 41 6.16 26.69 19.44
C HIS A 41 5.03 26.58 18.40
N LEU A 42 4.36 27.68 18.04
CA LEU A 42 3.34 27.68 16.99
C LEU A 42 3.94 27.37 15.61
N THR A 43 5.08 27.98 15.26
CA THR A 43 5.80 27.72 14.00
C THR A 43 6.25 26.26 13.93
N GLU A 44 6.78 25.68 15.02
CA GLU A 44 7.14 24.26 15.11
C GLU A 44 5.92 23.34 14.88
N ARG A 45 4.79 23.64 15.52
CA ARG A 45 3.55 22.86 15.35
C ARG A 45 3.00 22.97 13.94
N PHE A 46 3.04 24.15 13.35
CA PHE A 46 2.64 24.34 11.96
C PHE A 46 3.55 23.54 11.02
N ASN A 47 4.87 23.63 11.15
CA ASN A 47 5.80 22.87 10.30
C ASN A 47 5.56 21.36 10.41
N GLN A 48 5.31 20.83 11.62
CA GLN A 48 4.95 19.42 11.80
C GLN A 48 3.64 19.04 11.10
N LEU A 49 2.61 19.88 11.20
CA LEU A 49 1.31 19.65 10.55
C LEU A 49 1.42 19.76 9.03
N PHE A 50 2.11 20.77 8.54
CA PHE A 50 2.38 20.98 7.13
C PHE A 50 3.14 19.80 6.54
N LYS A 51 4.21 19.36 7.19
CA LYS A 51 4.98 18.18 6.77
C LYS A 51 4.10 16.94 6.65
N LYS A 52 3.33 16.60 7.69
CA LYS A 52 2.41 15.46 7.66
C LYS A 52 1.36 15.57 6.55
N THR A 53 0.82 16.77 6.33
CA THR A 53 -0.21 17.01 5.31
C THR A 53 0.39 16.92 3.90
N ASN A 54 1.59 17.46 3.71
CA ASN A 54 2.31 17.41 2.44
C ASN A 54 2.73 15.98 2.10
N GLU A 55 3.26 15.22 3.06
CA GLU A 55 3.58 13.80 2.89
C GLU A 55 2.34 13.00 2.47
N ALA A 56 1.20 13.19 3.15
CA ALA A 56 -0.06 12.53 2.79
C ALA A 56 -0.57 12.95 1.40
N PHE A 57 -0.50 14.23 1.06
CA PHE A 57 -0.91 14.75 -0.25
C PHE A 57 -0.05 14.20 -1.39
N LEU A 58 1.27 14.18 -1.22
CA LEU A 58 2.20 13.63 -2.21
C LEU A 58 1.97 12.13 -2.38
N PHE A 59 1.81 11.40 -1.27
CA PHE A 59 1.48 9.98 -1.31
C PHE A 59 0.18 9.72 -2.08
N GLN A 60 -0.89 10.45 -1.79
CA GLN A 60 -2.16 10.34 -2.50
C GLN A 60 -2.01 10.64 -4.00
N LYS A 61 -1.32 11.73 -4.36
CA LYS A 61 -1.06 12.13 -5.75
C LYS A 61 -0.27 11.06 -6.51
N HIS A 62 0.81 10.54 -5.92
CA HIS A 62 1.60 9.47 -6.52
C HIS A 62 0.79 8.19 -6.68
N THR A 63 -0.02 7.85 -5.69
CA THR A 63 -0.86 6.66 -5.70
C THR A 63 -1.91 6.73 -6.80
N ILE A 64 -2.66 7.84 -6.91
CA ILE A 64 -3.65 8.05 -7.97
C ILE A 64 -3.00 7.97 -9.35
N ASN A 65 -1.84 8.60 -9.54
CA ASN A 65 -1.13 8.55 -10.81
C ASN A 65 -0.69 7.12 -11.15
N HIS A 66 -0.09 6.41 -10.20
CA HIS A 66 0.35 5.03 -10.37
C HIS A 66 -0.81 4.11 -10.73
N ILE A 67 -1.91 4.15 -9.96
CA ILE A 67 -3.11 3.35 -10.23
C ILE A 67 -3.71 3.67 -11.60
N SER A 68 -3.75 4.94 -11.99
CA SER A 68 -4.25 5.33 -13.31
C SER A 68 -3.43 4.70 -14.44
N HIS A 69 -2.11 4.64 -14.28
CA HIS A 69 -1.21 3.97 -15.23
C HIS A 69 -1.40 2.45 -15.22
N GLU A 70 -1.43 1.85 -14.03
CA GLU A 70 -1.59 0.40 -13.85
C GLU A 70 -2.95 -0.10 -14.35
N LEU A 71 -4.01 0.71 -14.30
CA LEU A 71 -5.31 0.36 -14.89
C LEU A 71 -5.33 0.54 -16.42
N LYS A 72 -4.70 1.59 -16.94
CA LYS A 72 -4.76 1.92 -18.37
C LYS A 72 -4.18 0.80 -19.24
N THR A 73 -3.10 0.18 -18.81
CA THR A 73 -2.41 -0.90 -19.54
C THR A 73 -3.27 -2.16 -19.73
N PRO A 74 -3.77 -2.84 -18.68
CA PRO A 74 -4.60 -4.04 -18.81
C PRO A 74 -5.93 -3.73 -19.51
N ILE A 75 -6.53 -2.54 -19.32
CA ILE A 75 -7.72 -2.14 -20.06
C ILE A 75 -7.43 -2.05 -21.57
N THR A 76 -6.34 -1.39 -21.96
CA THR A 76 -5.97 -1.22 -23.37
C THR A 76 -5.70 -2.58 -24.02
N ILE A 77 -4.99 -3.46 -23.32
CA ILE A 77 -4.72 -4.83 -23.77
C ILE A 77 -6.03 -5.61 -23.93
N LEU A 78 -6.91 -5.55 -22.94
CA LEU A 78 -8.20 -6.25 -22.96
C LEU A 78 -9.09 -5.79 -24.13
N VAL A 79 -9.19 -4.47 -24.34
CA VAL A 79 -9.95 -3.91 -25.47
C VAL A 79 -9.37 -4.36 -26.80
N SER A 80 -8.05 -4.24 -27.01
CA SER A 80 -7.40 -4.66 -28.25
C SER A 80 -7.57 -6.15 -28.54
N GLN A 81 -7.50 -6.99 -27.50
CA GLN A 81 -7.71 -8.43 -27.63
C GLN A 81 -9.17 -8.77 -27.95
N LEU A 82 -10.14 -8.06 -27.37
CA LEU A 82 -11.56 -8.24 -27.69
C LEU A 82 -11.86 -7.82 -29.14
N GLU A 83 -11.30 -6.70 -29.60
CA GLU A 83 -11.40 -6.26 -31.00
C GLU A 83 -10.79 -7.29 -31.96
N THR A 84 -9.65 -7.88 -31.60
CA THR A 84 -9.03 -8.96 -32.36
C THR A 84 -9.92 -10.20 -32.37
N LEU A 85 -10.55 -10.54 -31.25
CA LEU A 85 -11.43 -11.70 -31.11
C LEU A 85 -12.66 -11.62 -32.04
N LEU A 86 -13.15 -10.42 -32.33
CA LEU A 86 -14.23 -10.21 -33.31
C LEU A 86 -13.86 -10.62 -34.75
N THR A 87 -12.56 -10.77 -35.06
CA THR A 87 -12.08 -11.16 -36.39
C THR A 87 -11.88 -12.67 -36.56
N TYR A 88 -11.93 -13.45 -35.48
CA TYR A 88 -11.75 -14.90 -35.52
C TYR A 88 -13.02 -15.62 -35.95
N THR A 89 -12.87 -16.59 -36.86
CA THR A 89 -13.95 -17.46 -37.35
C THR A 89 -13.85 -18.90 -36.84
N ASP A 90 -12.71 -19.27 -36.25
CA ASP A 90 -12.43 -20.62 -35.76
C ASP A 90 -12.54 -20.70 -34.23
N LEU A 91 -13.47 -21.54 -33.75
CA LEU A 91 -13.80 -21.72 -32.34
C LEU A 91 -12.68 -22.39 -31.54
N ASP A 92 -11.84 -23.21 -32.16
CA ASP A 92 -10.76 -23.92 -31.43
C ASP A 92 -9.62 -22.97 -31.03
N SER A 93 -9.44 -21.87 -31.79
CA SER A 93 -8.47 -20.82 -31.49
C SER A 93 -8.94 -19.81 -30.42
N LEU A 94 -10.23 -19.81 -30.07
CA LEU A 94 -10.84 -18.83 -29.16
C LEU A 94 -10.45 -19.04 -27.69
N LYS A 95 -10.33 -20.31 -27.26
CA LYS A 95 -10.08 -20.70 -25.87
C LYS A 95 -8.81 -20.07 -25.26
N PRO A 96 -7.63 -20.13 -25.91
CA PRO A 96 -6.43 -19.49 -25.38
C PRO A 96 -6.55 -17.96 -25.34
N VAL A 97 -7.20 -17.33 -26.31
CA VAL A 97 -7.38 -15.86 -26.34
C VAL A 97 -8.32 -15.40 -25.21
N LEU A 98 -9.42 -16.13 -24.98
CA LEU A 98 -10.32 -15.88 -23.85
C LEU A 98 -9.62 -16.02 -22.50
N ASN A 99 -8.71 -17.00 -22.36
CA ASN A 99 -7.90 -17.13 -21.15
C ASN A 99 -7.03 -15.90 -20.90
N ILE A 100 -6.42 -15.31 -21.95
CA ILE A 100 -5.63 -14.09 -21.79
C ILE A 100 -6.52 -12.92 -21.34
N GLN A 101 -7.72 -12.78 -21.90
CA GLN A 101 -8.69 -11.75 -21.49
C GLN A 101 -9.13 -11.91 -20.03
N ILE A 102 -9.38 -13.15 -19.59
CA ILE A 102 -9.70 -13.45 -18.19
C ILE A 102 -8.56 -13.01 -17.27
N GLN A 103 -7.30 -13.24 -17.66
CA GLN A 103 -6.15 -12.79 -16.86
C GLN A 103 -6.05 -11.26 -16.81
N SER A 104 -6.26 -10.56 -17.93
CA SER A 104 -6.30 -9.10 -17.93
C SER A 104 -7.42 -8.55 -17.04
N ALA A 105 -8.61 -9.18 -17.06
CA ALA A 105 -9.72 -8.80 -16.18
C ALA A 105 -9.44 -9.08 -14.70
N LYS A 106 -8.74 -10.18 -14.37
CA LYS A 106 -8.30 -10.48 -13.00
C LYS A 106 -7.31 -9.43 -12.48
N SER A 107 -6.32 -9.04 -13.30
CA SER A 107 -5.37 -7.98 -12.94
C SER A 107 -6.05 -6.64 -12.64
N LEU A 108 -7.09 -6.30 -13.41
CA LEU A 108 -7.97 -5.16 -13.10
C LEU A 108 -8.67 -5.32 -11.73
N GLY A 109 -9.17 -6.51 -11.43
CA GLY A 109 -9.70 -6.88 -10.12
C GLY A 109 -8.69 -6.63 -8.99
N ASP A 110 -7.45 -7.07 -9.16
CA ASP A 110 -6.38 -6.91 -8.16
C ASP A 110 -6.09 -5.43 -7.86
N ILE A 111 -6.01 -4.60 -8.91
CA ILE A 111 -5.81 -3.15 -8.74
C ILE A 111 -6.99 -2.51 -7.99
N THR A 112 -8.23 -2.94 -8.26
CA THR A 112 -9.40 -2.44 -7.52
C THR A 112 -9.41 -2.88 -6.05
N ASN A 113 -8.91 -4.07 -5.74
CA ASN A 113 -8.75 -4.51 -4.35
C ASN A 113 -7.72 -3.67 -3.60
N ILE A 114 -6.57 -3.37 -4.23
CA ILE A 114 -5.55 -2.47 -3.67
C ILE A 114 -6.14 -1.09 -3.35
N LEU A 115 -6.94 -0.54 -4.28
CA LEU A 115 -7.66 0.72 -4.09
C LEU A 115 -8.62 0.69 -2.90
N LEU A 116 -9.38 -0.40 -2.73
CA LEU A 116 -10.30 -0.57 -1.61
C LEU A 116 -9.58 -0.69 -0.27
N GLU A 117 -8.45 -1.40 -0.24
CA GLU A 117 -7.60 -1.50 0.95
C GLU A 117 -7.01 -0.15 1.34
N LEU A 118 -6.52 0.61 0.37
CA LEU A 118 -6.00 1.97 0.60
C LEU A 118 -7.08 2.89 1.18
N SER A 119 -8.29 2.84 0.61
CA SER A 119 -9.43 3.64 1.10
C SER A 119 -9.81 3.28 2.54
N LYS A 120 -9.76 2.00 2.91
CA LYS A 120 -9.98 1.56 4.29
C LYS A 120 -8.91 2.12 5.23
N PHE A 121 -7.65 2.12 4.82
CA PHE A 121 -6.54 2.67 5.60
C PHE A 121 -6.68 4.18 5.83
N GLU A 122 -7.07 4.95 4.81
CA GLU A 122 -7.27 6.41 4.90
C GLU A 122 -8.49 6.80 5.75
N SER A 123 -9.52 5.94 5.83
CA SER A 123 -10.76 6.23 6.57
C SER A 123 -10.59 6.34 8.10
N GLY A 124 -9.39 6.06 8.62
CA GLY A 124 -9.10 6.13 10.06
C GLY A 124 -9.85 5.08 10.87
N GLN A 125 -10.46 4.07 10.22
CA GLN A 125 -11.00 2.92 10.92
C GLN A 125 -9.87 2.30 11.74
N THR A 126 -10.06 2.23 13.06
CA THR A 126 -9.19 1.47 13.93
C THR A 126 -9.18 0.04 13.43
N ILE A 127 -8.08 -0.34 12.78
CA ILE A 127 -7.83 -1.71 12.35
C ILE A 127 -7.97 -2.58 13.58
N LYS A 128 -9.07 -3.35 13.65
CA LYS A 128 -9.31 -4.26 14.77
C LYS A 128 -8.20 -5.30 14.74
N LYS A 129 -7.39 -5.31 15.79
CA LYS A 129 -6.33 -6.30 15.99
C LYS A 129 -6.85 -7.36 16.94
N GLU A 130 -6.52 -8.60 16.65
CA GLU A 130 -6.77 -9.73 17.52
C GLU A 130 -5.51 -10.57 17.64
N SER A 131 -5.46 -11.35 18.72
CA SER A 131 -4.36 -12.27 18.94
C SER A 131 -4.55 -13.46 18.00
N LEU A 132 -3.60 -13.67 17.11
CA LEU A 132 -3.65 -14.74 16.11
C LEU A 132 -2.32 -15.48 16.03
N ARG A 133 -2.39 -16.76 15.65
CA ARG A 133 -1.25 -17.63 15.40
C ARG A 133 -0.80 -17.47 13.96
N ILE A 134 0.40 -16.92 13.76
CA ILE A 134 0.89 -16.58 12.42
C ILE A 134 1.19 -17.83 11.58
N ASP A 135 1.61 -18.91 12.21
CA ASP A 135 1.87 -20.21 11.58
C ASP A 135 0.59 -20.83 11.02
N ASP A 136 -0.48 -20.88 11.82
CA ASP A 136 -1.78 -21.39 11.38
C ASP A 136 -2.28 -20.63 10.14
N LEU A 137 -2.19 -19.29 10.18
CA LEU A 137 -2.58 -18.44 9.05
C LEU A 137 -1.71 -18.70 7.79
N ILE A 138 -0.41 -18.89 7.94
CA ILE A 138 0.49 -19.21 6.82
C ILE A 138 0.15 -20.57 6.21
N PHE A 139 -0.14 -21.59 7.02
CA PHE A 139 -0.54 -22.91 6.53
C PHE A 139 -1.88 -22.88 5.76
N ASP A 140 -2.84 -22.07 6.22
CA ASP A 140 -4.11 -21.86 5.51
C ASP A 140 -3.88 -21.23 4.14
N ILE A 141 -3.04 -20.18 4.07
CA ILE A 141 -2.70 -19.51 2.81
C ILE A 141 -2.00 -20.48 1.84
N ILE A 142 -1.04 -21.26 2.33
CA ILE A 142 -0.34 -22.25 1.51
C ILE A 142 -1.29 -23.32 0.99
N SER A 143 -2.26 -23.76 1.79
CA SER A 143 -3.28 -24.73 1.38
C SER A 143 -4.19 -24.16 0.28
N GLU A 144 -4.59 -22.90 0.40
CA GLU A 144 -5.34 -22.20 -0.66
C GLU A 144 -4.51 -22.08 -1.95
N LEU A 145 -3.24 -21.68 -1.86
CA LEU A 145 -2.36 -21.51 -3.02
C LEU A 145 -2.02 -22.85 -3.69
N ASN A 146 -1.82 -23.93 -2.94
CA ASN A 146 -1.62 -25.28 -3.47
C ASN A 146 -2.85 -25.78 -4.26
N THR A 147 -4.05 -25.34 -3.91
CA THR A 147 -5.26 -25.68 -4.68
C THR A 147 -5.23 -25.03 -6.07
N ILE A 148 -4.64 -23.85 -6.18
CA ILE A 148 -4.55 -23.08 -7.43
C ILE A 148 -3.32 -23.48 -8.24
N HIS A 149 -2.22 -23.83 -7.57
CA HIS A 149 -0.92 -24.18 -8.13
C HIS A 149 -0.44 -25.54 -7.59
N PRO A 150 -1.06 -26.66 -8.00
CA PRO A 150 -0.78 -27.99 -7.43
C PRO A 150 0.65 -28.49 -7.70
N ASP A 151 1.31 -27.98 -8.76
CA ASP A 151 2.68 -28.35 -9.12
C ASP A 151 3.74 -27.56 -8.33
N PHE A 152 3.32 -26.56 -7.54
CA PHE A 152 4.22 -25.71 -6.79
C PHE A 152 4.56 -26.32 -5.42
N ILE A 153 5.85 -26.42 -5.09
CA ILE A 153 6.28 -26.97 -3.81
C ILE A 153 6.66 -25.84 -2.86
N PHE A 154 5.87 -25.68 -1.80
CA PHE A 154 6.22 -24.86 -0.65
C PHE A 154 7.07 -25.67 0.33
N ASP A 155 8.32 -25.26 0.53
CA ASP A 155 9.21 -25.84 1.55
C ASP A 155 9.25 -24.90 2.76
N ILE A 156 8.77 -25.39 3.90
CA ILE A 156 8.66 -24.63 5.14
C ILE A 156 9.67 -25.20 6.13
N ASN A 157 10.73 -24.44 6.38
CA ASN A 157 11.78 -24.83 7.30
C ASN A 157 11.65 -24.00 8.59
N TYR A 158 11.22 -24.63 9.68
CA TYR A 158 11.21 -24.03 11.01
C TYR A 158 11.78 -24.98 12.05
N ASN A 159 12.55 -24.45 13.00
CA ASN A 159 13.13 -25.25 14.07
C ASN A 159 12.19 -25.26 15.27
N SER A 160 11.30 -26.26 15.34
CA SER A 160 10.32 -26.41 16.42
C SER A 160 10.94 -26.55 17.81
N ALA A 161 12.22 -26.93 17.92
CA ALA A 161 12.93 -27.04 19.19
C ALA A 161 13.42 -25.69 19.75
N LEU A 162 13.36 -24.61 18.96
CA LEU A 162 13.85 -23.26 19.32
C LEU A 162 12.74 -22.20 19.38
N ILE A 163 11.50 -22.55 19.06
CA ILE A 163 10.39 -21.59 18.96
C ILE A 163 9.45 -21.82 20.15
N ASP A 164 9.42 -20.87 21.07
CA ASP A 164 8.37 -20.80 22.08
C ASP A 164 7.04 -20.48 21.37
N GLU A 165 5.97 -21.23 21.69
CA GLU A 165 4.64 -21.04 21.11
C GLU A 165 4.15 -19.59 21.23
N GLN A 166 4.61 -18.87 22.26
CA GLN A 166 4.29 -17.47 22.48
C GLN A 166 4.87 -16.53 21.40
N VAL A 167 5.97 -16.92 20.73
CA VAL A 167 6.62 -16.13 19.67
C VAL A 167 5.79 -16.14 18.38
N LEU A 168 4.92 -17.14 18.21
CA LEU A 168 4.03 -17.27 17.05
C LEU A 168 2.70 -16.51 17.24
N MET A 169 2.42 -16.02 18.45
CA MET A 169 1.25 -15.20 18.75
C MET A 169 1.53 -13.74 18.40
N ILE A 170 0.81 -13.19 17.43
CA ILE A 170 0.89 -11.77 17.06
C ILE A 170 -0.45 -11.07 17.29
N ASN A 171 -0.41 -9.78 17.63
CA ASN A 171 -1.62 -8.95 17.71
C ASN A 171 -1.75 -8.12 16.43
N ALA A 172 -2.51 -8.65 15.47
CA ALA A 172 -2.64 -8.08 14.13
C ALA A 172 -4.06 -8.24 13.58
N ASN A 173 -4.31 -7.68 12.42
CA ASN A 173 -5.57 -7.90 11.72
C ASN A 173 -5.39 -9.08 10.77
N GLU A 174 -6.11 -10.17 11.02
CA GLU A 174 -5.96 -11.43 10.28
C GLU A 174 -6.11 -11.22 8.77
N MET A 175 -7.12 -10.47 8.34
CA MET A 175 -7.38 -10.20 6.91
C MET A 175 -6.19 -9.50 6.23
N LEU A 176 -5.65 -8.45 6.85
CA LEU A 176 -4.51 -7.70 6.27
C LEU A 176 -3.24 -8.54 6.23
N VAL A 177 -2.98 -9.32 7.28
CA VAL A 177 -1.83 -10.25 7.31
C VAL A 177 -2.00 -11.30 6.22
N LYS A 178 -3.19 -11.88 6.09
CA LYS A 178 -3.52 -12.85 5.06
C LYS A 178 -3.26 -12.31 3.66
N GLN A 179 -3.77 -11.11 3.37
CA GLN A 179 -3.57 -10.44 2.08
C GLN A 179 -2.09 -10.15 1.80
N ALA A 180 -1.33 -9.66 2.78
CA ALA A 180 0.09 -9.40 2.63
C ALA A 180 0.87 -10.68 2.27
N PHE A 181 0.64 -11.78 3.00
CA PHE A 181 1.29 -13.06 2.72
C PHE A 181 0.83 -13.69 1.42
N GLN A 182 -0.47 -13.64 1.09
CA GLN A 182 -1.00 -14.09 -0.21
C GLN A 182 -0.33 -13.35 -1.36
N ASN A 183 -0.18 -12.03 -1.28
CA ASN A 183 0.47 -11.22 -2.31
C ASN A 183 1.96 -11.57 -2.45
N LEU A 184 2.68 -11.73 -1.33
CA LEU A 184 4.10 -12.12 -1.33
C LEU A 184 4.31 -13.50 -1.94
N LEU A 185 3.51 -14.49 -1.51
CA LEU A 185 3.62 -15.86 -1.99
C LEU A 185 3.21 -15.98 -3.46
N SER A 186 2.13 -15.33 -3.86
CA SER A 186 1.67 -15.32 -5.26
C SER A 186 2.72 -14.71 -6.20
N ASN A 187 3.34 -13.59 -5.80
CA ASN A 187 4.45 -12.99 -6.55
C ASN A 187 5.64 -13.94 -6.65
N ALA A 188 5.95 -14.66 -5.57
CA ALA A 188 7.07 -15.56 -5.55
C ALA A 188 6.82 -16.83 -6.39
N ILE A 189 5.58 -17.32 -6.50
CA ILE A 189 5.19 -18.39 -7.43
C ILE A 189 5.36 -17.90 -8.89
N ALA A 190 4.96 -16.66 -9.18
CA ALA A 190 5.08 -16.09 -10.52
C ALA A 190 6.54 -15.89 -10.96
N THR A 191 7.47 -15.69 -10.02
CA THR A 191 8.87 -15.32 -10.31
C THR A 191 9.86 -16.48 -10.13
N VAL A 192 9.54 -17.48 -9.30
CA VAL A 192 10.48 -18.54 -8.88
C VAL A 192 9.83 -19.91 -9.08
N VAL A 193 10.59 -20.92 -9.52
CA VAL A 193 10.13 -22.32 -9.68
C VAL A 193 9.96 -23.05 -8.32
N ARG A 194 10.46 -22.46 -7.21
CA ARG A 194 10.40 -23.02 -5.86
C ARG A 194 10.60 -21.92 -4.81
N ILE A 195 9.77 -21.86 -3.76
CA ILE A 195 9.98 -20.93 -2.64
C ILE A 195 10.48 -21.71 -1.43
N ASN A 196 11.53 -21.19 -0.80
CA ASN A 196 11.99 -21.61 0.51
C ASN A 196 11.59 -20.53 1.52
N LEU A 197 10.54 -20.76 2.31
CA LEU A 197 10.21 -19.86 3.42
C LEU A 197 11.10 -20.24 4.61
N LEU A 198 12.15 -19.46 4.83
CA LEU A 198 12.82 -19.44 6.12
C LEU A 198 12.11 -18.44 7.03
N LEU A 199 11.34 -18.94 8.00
CA LEU A 199 10.98 -18.16 9.18
C LEU A 199 12.22 -17.99 10.05
N PHE A 200 13.03 -16.97 9.76
CA PHE A 200 14.02 -16.46 10.71
C PHE A 200 13.33 -15.47 11.64
N LEU A 201 13.01 -15.91 12.85
CA LEU A 201 12.64 -15.04 13.96
C LEU A 201 13.80 -14.95 14.95
N ILE A 202 14.82 -14.15 14.62
CA ILE A 202 15.91 -13.78 15.55
C ILE A 202 16.36 -12.33 15.28
N LEU A 203 15.66 -11.35 15.85
CA LEU A 203 16.13 -10.28 16.77
C LEU A 203 15.10 -9.15 16.91
#